data_AF-A0A1E4T6E7-F1
#
_entry.id   AF-A0A1E4T6E7-F1
#
_cell.length_a   1.000
_cell.length_b   1.000
_cell.length_c   1.000
_cell.angle_alpha   90.00
_cell.angle_beta   90.00
_cell.angle_gamma   90.00
#
_symmetry.space_group_name_H-M   'P 1'
#
loop_
_entity.id
_entity.type
_entity.pdbx_description
1 polymer ?
#
loop_
_entity_poly.entity_id
_entity_poly.type
_entity_poly.pdbx_seq_one_letter_code
_entity_poly.pdbx_strand_id
1 'polypeptide(L)'
;MASSKAEIPFPLHGFRAASDIPSFLMDLRRSISVDQLMNSASNLHEYIEELFKLVKVKSTGKPTNIDELLNEAKSIQMFQIISSDNTPWSQYSLPAGKSKTQWTIYDELVVATISLSHIYNVLTLETLDSNYEAGSITDSDWKRSSNLLRSSFSVLNEFKNSTSVDEYHSANAGYILHLNTILVQLIVIFKNIYITFAEIDSRFGDFEKLPDRLSAYIKILIFIYNELSVLEKLTTTEKEKRSLKIEIKSRSSDDLANVKLMKRYMEIIYCYYKSLDSYGADSVGLAIGLVKYGLLNSMDQDPIKSKLKMNFHSNRKLKEKQMFKEDVILIKQMNNLPLVFKKNLIMVINLLKTLNVKFEKINNNIKFDKVIEADNIKKNYLFSANDLPTGMQVPLTDIQRYVPSCLEQGLATPSRNYF
;
A
#
# COMPACT_ATOMS: atom_id res chain seq x y z
N MET A 1 -6.98 -4.30 -4.28
CA MET A 1 -6.30 -3.42 -3.28
C MET A 1 -7.24 -2.76 -2.26
N ALA A 2 -8.44 -3.30 -2.05
CA ALA A 2 -8.97 -3.36 -0.69
C ALA A 2 -8.47 -4.69 -0.13
N SER A 3 -7.68 -4.70 0.94
CA SER A 3 -7.51 -5.94 1.69
C SER A 3 -8.89 -6.22 2.28
N SER A 4 -9.70 -7.02 1.60
CA SER A 4 -10.99 -7.43 2.17
C SER A 4 -10.72 -8.51 3.21
N LYS A 5 -11.59 -8.64 4.23
CA LYS A 5 -11.48 -9.75 5.19
C LYS A 5 -11.48 -11.12 4.49
N ALA A 6 -12.05 -11.20 3.29
CA ALA A 6 -12.14 -12.39 2.47
C ALA A 6 -10.81 -12.79 1.80
N GLU A 7 -9.80 -11.92 1.76
CA GLU A 7 -8.48 -12.20 1.16
C GLU A 7 -7.40 -12.55 2.18
N ILE A 8 -7.68 -12.37 3.48
CA ILE A 8 -6.71 -12.65 4.54
C ILE A 8 -6.57 -14.16 4.69
N PRO A 9 -5.34 -14.72 4.67
CA PRO A 9 -5.16 -16.12 4.95
C PRO A 9 -5.44 -16.42 6.43
N PHE A 10 -6.28 -17.42 6.70
CA PHE A 10 -6.55 -17.89 8.06
C PHE A 10 -6.25 -19.38 8.20
N PRO A 11 -5.84 -19.84 9.40
CA PRO A 11 -5.58 -21.26 9.65
C PRO A 11 -6.80 -22.13 9.33
N LEU A 12 -6.63 -23.13 8.46
CA LEU A 12 -7.64 -24.17 8.24
C LEU A 12 -7.54 -25.26 9.30
N HIS A 13 -8.69 -25.84 9.65
CA HIS A 13 -8.79 -26.97 10.56
C HIS A 13 -8.79 -28.30 9.77
N GLY A 14 -8.34 -29.39 10.41
CA GLY A 14 -8.34 -30.73 9.79
C GLY A 14 -6.96 -31.24 9.33
N PHE A 15 -5.90 -30.44 9.48
CA PHE A 15 -4.53 -30.88 9.24
C PHE A 15 -3.95 -31.59 10.46
N ARG A 16 -3.32 -32.75 10.24
CA ARG A 16 -2.64 -33.50 11.31
C ARG A 16 -1.24 -32.92 11.52
N ALA A 17 -1.01 -32.36 12.71
CA ALA A 17 0.31 -31.89 13.11
C ALA A 17 1.28 -33.07 13.25
N ALA A 18 2.57 -32.82 13.01
CA ALA A 18 3.62 -33.77 13.35
C ALA A 18 3.65 -34.06 14.86
N SER A 19 4.03 -35.27 15.26
CA SER A 19 3.91 -35.75 16.64
C SER A 19 4.73 -34.97 17.67
N ASP A 20 5.75 -34.28 17.20
CA ASP A 20 6.69 -33.49 17.96
C ASP A 20 6.32 -31.99 17.99
N ILE A 21 5.14 -31.62 17.51
CA ILE A 21 4.58 -30.27 17.62
C ILE A 21 3.76 -30.16 18.91
N PRO A 22 4.09 -29.24 19.83
CA PRO A 22 3.35 -29.08 21.08
C PRO A 22 1.87 -28.76 20.88
N SER A 23 1.00 -29.31 21.74
CA SER A 23 -0.45 -29.11 21.65
C SER A 23 -0.88 -27.65 21.86
N PHE A 24 -0.23 -26.92 22.77
CA PHE A 24 -0.54 -25.51 23.03
C PHE A 24 -0.37 -24.63 21.79
N LEU A 25 0.61 -24.95 20.94
CA LEU A 25 0.86 -24.24 19.68
C LEU A 25 -0.32 -24.43 18.72
N MET A 26 -0.90 -25.63 18.69
CA MET A 26 -2.08 -25.94 17.89
C MET A 26 -3.34 -25.27 18.45
N ASP A 27 -3.45 -25.11 19.75
CA ASP A 27 -4.57 -24.39 20.38
C ASP A 27 -4.50 -22.89 20.09
N LEU A 28 -3.30 -22.31 20.17
CA LEU A 28 -3.05 -20.92 19.77
C LEU A 28 -3.37 -20.71 18.28
N ARG A 29 -2.94 -21.63 17.41
CA ARG A 29 -3.30 -21.62 15.98
C ARG A 29 -4.81 -21.62 15.74
N ARG A 30 -5.57 -22.42 16.50
CA ARG A 30 -7.04 -22.51 16.38
C ARG A 30 -7.76 -21.26 16.87
N SER A 31 -7.14 -20.49 17.77
CA SER A 31 -7.71 -19.25 18.30
C SER A 31 -7.68 -18.08 17.30
N ILE A 32 -6.97 -18.22 16.18
CA ILE A 32 -6.86 -17.21 15.12
C ILE A 32 -8.09 -17.34 14.21
N SER A 33 -8.98 -16.35 14.25
CA SER A 33 -10.26 -16.37 13.53
C SER A 33 -10.53 -15.10 12.72
N VAL A 34 -11.42 -15.21 11.73
CA VAL A 34 -11.82 -14.09 10.86
C VAL A 34 -12.66 -13.06 11.63
N ASP A 35 -13.41 -13.49 12.64
CA ASP A 35 -14.45 -12.68 13.30
C ASP A 35 -13.87 -11.62 14.25
N GLN A 36 -12.67 -11.83 14.78
CA GLN A 36 -12.06 -10.96 15.78
C GLN A 36 -10.63 -10.54 15.37
N LEU A 37 -10.52 -9.75 14.31
CA LEU A 37 -9.23 -9.37 13.70
C LEU A 37 -8.20 -8.81 14.71
N MET A 38 -8.61 -7.97 15.66
CA MET A 38 -7.69 -7.46 16.70
C MET A 38 -7.13 -8.58 17.58
N ASN A 39 -7.99 -9.49 18.05
CA ASN A 39 -7.57 -10.63 18.87
C ASN A 39 -6.72 -11.60 18.05
N SER A 40 -7.10 -11.85 16.80
CA SER A 40 -6.34 -12.67 15.86
C SER A 40 -4.96 -12.11 15.56
N ALA A 41 -4.80 -10.78 15.47
CA ALA A 41 -3.48 -10.16 15.33
C ALA A 41 -2.60 -10.40 16.58
N SER A 42 -3.17 -10.29 17.78
CA SER A 42 -2.47 -10.61 19.03
C SER A 42 -2.05 -12.07 19.08
N ASN A 43 -2.98 -12.98 18.77
CA ASN A 43 -2.74 -14.42 18.76
C ASN A 43 -1.71 -14.82 17.69
N LEU A 44 -1.72 -14.17 16.51
CA LEU A 44 -0.71 -14.37 15.47
C LEU A 44 0.68 -13.93 15.92
N HIS A 45 0.79 -12.81 16.63
CA HIS A 45 2.07 -12.37 17.18
C HIS A 45 2.63 -13.39 18.18
N GLU A 46 1.81 -13.82 19.14
CA GLU A 46 2.19 -14.85 20.09
C GLU A 46 2.56 -16.16 19.38
N TYR A 47 1.81 -16.53 18.36
CA TYR A 47 2.04 -17.74 17.58
C TYR A 47 3.39 -17.70 16.85
N ILE A 48 3.72 -16.57 16.22
CA ILE A 48 5.02 -16.36 15.56
C ILE A 48 6.16 -16.45 16.58
N GLU A 49 6.02 -15.85 17.76
CA GLU A 49 7.01 -15.93 18.85
C GLU A 49 7.24 -17.38 19.31
N GLU A 50 6.16 -18.13 19.54
CA GLU A 50 6.25 -19.53 19.98
C GLU A 50 6.83 -20.44 18.89
N LEU A 51 6.55 -20.18 17.61
CA LEU A 51 7.20 -20.87 16.50
C LEU A 51 8.71 -20.62 16.49
N PHE A 52 9.16 -19.38 16.67
CA PHE A 52 10.60 -19.09 16.75
C PHE A 52 11.29 -19.74 17.96
N LYS A 53 10.61 -19.78 19.11
CA LYS A 53 11.11 -20.52 20.29
C LYS A 53 11.24 -22.01 19.99
N LEU A 54 10.24 -22.61 19.35
CA LEU A 54 10.27 -24.03 18.95
C LEU A 54 11.43 -24.33 17.99
N VAL A 55 11.65 -23.48 16.99
CA VAL A 55 12.79 -23.60 16.07
C VAL A 55 14.11 -23.53 16.83
N LYS A 56 14.27 -22.57 17.74
CA LYS A 56 15.49 -22.44 18.54
C LYS A 56 15.77 -23.68 19.40
N VAL A 57 14.74 -24.28 19.99
CA VAL A 57 14.86 -25.50 20.81
C VAL A 57 15.22 -26.72 19.96
N LYS A 58 14.66 -26.84 18.76
CA LYS A 58 14.91 -27.96 17.86
C LYS A 58 16.17 -27.82 17.02
N SER A 59 16.71 -26.61 16.89
CA SER A 59 17.91 -26.35 16.11
C SER A 59 19.16 -26.94 16.78
N THR A 60 20.04 -27.51 15.96
CA THR A 60 21.33 -28.04 16.40
C THR A 60 22.43 -26.96 16.46
N GLY A 61 22.28 -25.88 15.68
CA GLY A 61 23.31 -24.87 15.45
C GLY A 61 23.33 -23.69 16.42
N LYS A 62 22.41 -23.64 17.42
CA LYS A 62 22.21 -22.49 18.32
C LYS A 62 22.11 -21.15 17.57
N PRO A 63 21.05 -20.96 16.77
CA PRO A 63 20.90 -19.81 15.89
C PRO A 63 20.93 -18.50 16.70
N THR A 64 21.66 -17.53 16.17
CA THR A 64 21.96 -16.23 16.80
C THR A 64 21.20 -15.07 16.16
N ASN A 65 20.66 -15.29 14.96
CA ASN A 65 19.92 -14.29 14.21
C ASN A 65 18.68 -14.92 13.51
N ILE A 66 17.83 -14.06 12.95
CA ILE A 66 16.57 -14.47 12.32
C ILE A 66 16.83 -15.30 11.06
N ASP A 67 17.81 -14.96 10.23
CA ASP A 67 18.09 -15.71 9.00
C ASP A 67 18.51 -17.16 9.30
N GLU A 68 19.31 -17.37 10.34
CA GLU A 68 19.66 -18.70 10.85
C GLU A 68 18.42 -19.46 11.35
N LEU A 69 17.56 -18.81 12.16
CA LEU A 69 16.30 -19.43 12.60
C LEU A 69 15.42 -19.83 11.40
N LEU A 70 15.25 -18.94 10.41
CA LEU A 70 14.41 -19.21 9.25
C LEU A 70 14.97 -20.35 8.39
N ASN A 71 16.29 -20.47 8.27
CA ASN A 71 16.90 -21.59 7.56
C ASN A 71 16.72 -22.92 8.28
N GLU A 72 16.88 -22.95 9.60
CA GLU A 72 16.62 -24.15 10.41
C GLU A 72 15.14 -24.55 10.34
N ALA A 73 14.22 -23.58 10.37
CA ALA A 73 12.78 -23.81 10.30
C ALA A 73 12.32 -24.53 9.03
N LYS A 74 13.09 -24.47 7.92
CA LYS A 74 12.81 -25.19 6.67
C LYS A 74 12.95 -26.71 6.82
N SER A 75 13.69 -27.17 7.82
CA SER A 75 13.90 -28.60 8.07
C SER A 75 12.88 -29.21 9.03
N ILE A 76 12.12 -28.39 9.76
CA ILE A 76 11.21 -28.86 10.82
C ILE A 76 9.80 -28.98 10.23
N GLN A 77 9.33 -30.22 10.07
CA GLN A 77 8.00 -30.49 9.59
C GLN A 77 6.94 -30.08 10.62
N MET A 78 5.92 -29.35 10.17
CA MET A 78 4.77 -28.96 10.99
C MET A 78 3.52 -29.76 10.66
N PHE A 79 3.16 -29.88 9.36
CA PHE A 79 2.04 -30.68 8.90
C PHE A 79 2.46 -31.67 7.82
N GLN A 80 1.78 -32.81 7.79
CA GLN A 80 1.83 -33.71 6.64
C GLN A 80 0.80 -33.27 5.60
N ILE A 81 1.25 -32.99 4.37
CA ILE A 81 0.37 -32.60 3.27
C ILE A 81 -0.02 -33.87 2.51
N ILE A 82 -1.31 -34.22 2.54
CA ILE A 82 -1.83 -35.46 1.94
C ILE A 82 -2.15 -35.26 0.45
N SER A 83 -2.43 -34.03 0.01
CA SER A 83 -2.65 -33.68 -1.39
C SER A 83 -1.94 -32.38 -1.76
N SER A 84 -1.39 -32.33 -2.98
CA SER A 84 -0.61 -31.19 -3.51
C SER A 84 -1.30 -29.84 -3.43
N ASP A 85 -2.63 -29.83 -3.36
CA ASP A 85 -3.47 -28.65 -3.47
C ASP A 85 -3.98 -28.15 -2.11
N ASN A 86 -3.70 -28.88 -1.02
CA ASN A 86 -4.16 -28.54 0.33
C ASN A 86 -3.10 -27.77 1.09
N THR A 87 -3.18 -26.44 1.06
CA THR A 87 -2.46 -25.56 1.99
C THR A 87 -3.20 -25.52 3.34
N PRO A 88 -2.50 -25.45 4.49
CA PRO A 88 -3.15 -25.39 5.79
C PRO A 88 -3.73 -24.00 6.11
N TRP A 89 -3.74 -23.08 5.14
CA TRP A 89 -4.24 -21.72 5.28
C TRP A 89 -5.25 -21.43 4.16
N SER A 90 -6.39 -20.86 4.52
CA SER A 90 -7.38 -20.38 3.55
C SER A 90 -6.78 -19.26 2.70
N GLN A 91 -7.29 -19.07 1.48
CA GLN A 91 -6.88 -17.95 0.60
C GLN A 91 -5.37 -17.86 0.32
N TYR A 92 -4.62 -18.91 0.65
CA TYR A 92 -3.21 -19.03 0.37
C TYR A 92 -3.00 -20.06 -0.73
N SER A 93 -2.47 -19.60 -1.87
CA SER A 93 -2.15 -20.48 -3.00
C SER A 93 -0.65 -20.53 -3.22
N LEU A 94 -0.16 -21.75 -3.47
CA LEU A 94 1.18 -21.97 -4.00
C LEU A 94 1.19 -21.65 -5.50
N PRO A 95 2.37 -21.36 -6.08
CA PRO A 95 2.50 -21.23 -7.51
C PRO A 95 2.03 -22.51 -8.22
N ALA A 96 1.25 -22.35 -9.28
CA ALA A 96 0.77 -23.42 -10.14
C ALA A 96 1.93 -24.25 -10.69
N GLY A 97 1.68 -25.56 -10.78
CA GLY A 97 2.69 -26.55 -11.12
C GLY A 97 3.66 -26.88 -9.99
N LYS A 98 3.58 -26.19 -8.84
CA LYS A 98 4.35 -26.54 -7.64
C LYS A 98 3.45 -27.16 -6.58
N SER A 99 3.93 -28.25 -6.01
CA SER A 99 3.33 -28.90 -4.87
C SER A 99 4.34 -28.99 -3.74
N LYS A 100 3.84 -28.96 -2.50
CA LYS A 100 4.62 -29.32 -1.33
C LYS A 100 4.09 -30.64 -0.78
N THR A 101 5.00 -31.54 -0.44
CA THR A 101 4.68 -32.81 0.25
C THR A 101 4.71 -32.64 1.77
N GLN A 102 5.35 -31.57 2.26
CA GLN A 102 5.49 -31.23 3.67
C GLN A 102 5.26 -29.74 3.87
N TRP A 103 4.55 -29.39 4.93
CA TRP A 103 4.44 -28.01 5.41
C TRP A 103 5.37 -27.84 6.61
N THR A 104 6.33 -26.95 6.50
CA THR A 104 7.38 -26.75 7.51
C THR A 104 7.02 -25.61 8.46
N ILE A 105 7.77 -25.46 9.56
CA ILE A 105 7.63 -24.29 10.43
C ILE A 105 7.97 -23.00 9.66
N TYR A 106 8.92 -23.04 8.72
CA TYR A 106 9.21 -21.89 7.87
C TYR A 106 7.99 -21.44 7.07
N ASP A 107 7.28 -22.38 6.45
CA ASP A 107 6.07 -22.10 5.68
C ASP A 107 4.99 -21.47 6.57
N GLU A 108 4.82 -22.01 7.77
CA GLU A 108 3.88 -21.48 8.75
C GLU A 108 4.25 -20.06 9.19
N LEU A 109 5.51 -19.79 9.52
CA LEU A 109 6.01 -18.47 9.90
C LEU A 109 5.77 -17.44 8.80
N VAL A 110 6.05 -17.80 7.54
CA VAL A 110 5.85 -16.90 6.40
C VAL A 110 4.37 -16.59 6.20
N VAL A 111 3.50 -17.59 6.19
CA VAL A 111 2.07 -17.36 5.98
C VAL A 111 1.44 -16.62 7.17
N ALA A 112 1.79 -16.96 8.40
CA ALA A 112 1.34 -16.24 9.59
C ALA A 112 1.75 -14.75 9.54
N THR A 113 2.97 -14.46 9.09
CA THR A 113 3.44 -13.08 8.91
C THR A 113 2.67 -12.34 7.81
N ILE A 114 2.40 -13.00 6.68
CA ILE A 114 1.56 -12.44 5.60
C ILE A 114 0.15 -12.14 6.14
N SER A 115 -0.46 -13.07 6.88
CA SER A 115 -1.78 -12.91 7.49
C SER A 115 -1.82 -11.75 8.48
N LEU A 116 -0.87 -11.68 9.40
CA LEU A 116 -0.75 -10.58 10.36
C LEU A 116 -0.65 -9.23 9.65
N SER A 117 0.13 -9.17 8.58
CA SER A 117 0.31 -7.96 7.77
C SER A 117 -0.99 -7.53 7.08
N HIS A 118 -1.73 -8.49 6.52
CA HIS A 118 -3.05 -8.23 5.96
C HIS A 118 -4.02 -7.72 7.02
N ILE A 119 -4.06 -8.34 8.20
CA ILE A 119 -4.92 -7.90 9.30
C ILE A 119 -4.61 -6.46 9.70
N TYR A 120 -3.33 -6.09 9.85
CA TYR A 120 -2.91 -4.72 10.15
C TYR A 120 -3.28 -3.72 9.05
N ASN A 121 -3.18 -4.12 7.78
CA ASN A 121 -3.66 -3.30 6.67
C ASN A 121 -5.18 -3.06 6.77
N VAL A 122 -5.97 -4.11 7.01
CA VAL A 122 -7.44 -4.01 7.17
C VAL A 122 -7.81 -3.13 8.35
N LEU A 123 -7.27 -3.39 9.54
CA LEU A 123 -7.56 -2.63 10.76
C LEU A 123 -7.20 -1.15 10.61
N THR A 124 -6.10 -0.85 9.91
CA THR A 124 -5.70 0.52 9.61
C THR A 124 -6.74 1.23 8.75
N LEU A 125 -7.21 0.57 7.69
CA LEU A 125 -8.21 1.11 6.79
C LEU A 125 -9.58 1.26 7.47
N GLU A 126 -10.02 0.26 8.25
CA GLU A 126 -11.26 0.33 9.04
C GLU A 126 -11.22 1.49 10.05
N THR A 127 -10.10 1.65 10.77
CA THR A 127 -9.92 2.76 11.73
C THR A 127 -10.02 4.12 11.03
N LEU A 128 -9.35 4.28 9.88
CA LEU A 128 -9.42 5.52 9.13
C LEU A 128 -10.84 5.76 8.59
N ASP A 129 -11.47 4.77 7.97
CA ASP A 129 -12.82 4.89 7.39
C ASP A 129 -13.82 5.35 8.45
N SER A 130 -13.88 4.71 9.62
CA SER A 130 -14.77 5.11 10.71
C SER A 130 -14.54 6.55 11.19
N ASN A 131 -13.28 6.97 11.31
CA ASN A 131 -12.95 8.31 11.77
C ASN A 131 -13.19 9.39 10.69
N TYR A 132 -13.02 9.06 9.41
CA TYR A 132 -13.40 9.93 8.30
C TYR A 132 -14.92 10.11 8.19
N GLU A 133 -15.71 9.08 8.51
CA GLU A 133 -17.18 9.18 8.59
C GLU A 133 -17.63 10.06 9.75
N ALA A 134 -16.99 9.90 10.91
CA ALA A 134 -17.26 10.73 12.09
C ALA A 134 -16.78 12.19 11.94
N GLY A 135 -16.00 12.51 10.89
CA GLY A 135 -15.49 13.85 10.61
C GLY A 135 -14.42 14.35 11.59
N SER A 136 -13.91 13.49 12.47
CA SER A 136 -12.97 13.87 13.54
C SER A 136 -11.86 12.82 13.66
N ILE A 137 -10.76 13.03 12.93
CA ILE A 137 -9.59 12.16 13.01
C ILE A 137 -8.59 12.80 13.97
N THR A 138 -8.29 12.12 15.08
CA THR A 138 -7.37 12.61 16.09
C THR A 138 -5.92 12.21 15.76
N ASP A 139 -4.95 12.87 16.39
CA ASP A 139 -3.55 12.45 16.29
C ASP A 139 -3.30 11.04 16.82
N SER A 140 -4.08 10.59 17.82
CA SER A 140 -4.04 9.21 18.30
C SER A 140 -4.45 8.19 17.24
N ASP A 141 -5.45 8.51 16.41
CA ASP A 141 -5.88 7.63 15.32
C ASP A 141 -4.78 7.48 14.26
N TRP A 142 -4.17 8.60 13.86
CA TRP A 142 -3.03 8.59 12.95
C TRP A 142 -1.85 7.79 13.50
N LYS A 143 -1.54 7.97 14.79
CA LYS A 143 -0.46 7.25 15.47
C LYS A 143 -0.76 5.76 15.53
N ARG A 144 -1.97 5.37 15.89
CA ARG A 144 -2.42 3.97 15.95
C ARG A 144 -2.30 3.31 14.58
N SER A 145 -2.89 3.90 13.54
CA SER A 145 -2.83 3.39 12.17
C SER A 145 -1.38 3.32 11.65
N SER A 146 -0.54 4.31 11.97
CA SER A 146 0.87 4.28 11.58
C SER A 146 1.63 3.16 12.30
N ASN A 147 1.38 2.95 13.59
CA ASN A 147 2.02 1.90 14.38
C ASN A 147 1.66 0.51 13.84
N LEU A 148 0.40 0.24 13.49
CA LEU A 148 0.00 -1.05 12.90
C LEU A 148 0.76 -1.37 11.61
N LEU A 149 0.84 -0.41 10.69
CA LEU A 149 1.55 -0.59 9.41
C LEU A 149 3.07 -0.71 9.61
N ARG A 150 3.65 0.05 10.56
CA ARG A 150 5.07 -0.04 10.90
C ARG A 150 5.42 -1.38 11.55
N SER A 151 4.58 -1.89 12.44
CA SER A 151 4.73 -3.23 13.02
C SER A 151 4.66 -4.32 11.94
N SER A 152 3.66 -4.23 11.04
CA SER A 152 3.55 -5.09 9.85
C SER A 152 4.84 -5.06 9.02
N PHE A 153 5.37 -3.86 8.75
CA PHE A 153 6.57 -3.69 7.94
C PHE A 153 7.80 -4.28 8.62
N SER A 154 7.94 -4.02 9.92
CA SER A 154 9.04 -4.52 10.74
C SER A 154 9.15 -6.05 10.65
N VAL A 155 8.05 -6.77 10.84
CA VAL A 155 8.06 -8.24 10.75
C VAL A 155 8.31 -8.70 9.31
N LEU A 156 7.60 -8.16 8.31
CA LEU A 156 7.79 -8.56 6.90
C LEU A 156 9.21 -8.34 6.38
N ASN A 157 9.84 -7.24 6.78
CA ASN A 157 11.17 -6.88 6.30
C ASN A 157 12.24 -7.87 6.78
N GLU A 158 12.08 -8.46 7.98
CA GLU A 158 12.97 -9.53 8.45
C GLU A 158 12.90 -10.81 7.62
N PHE A 159 11.75 -11.06 7.01
CA PHE A 159 11.54 -12.22 6.14
C PHE A 159 11.96 -11.95 4.69
N LYS A 160 12.31 -10.72 4.32
CA LYS A 160 12.54 -10.31 2.91
C LYS A 160 13.63 -11.13 2.23
N ASN A 161 14.77 -11.33 2.88
CA ASN A 161 15.91 -12.05 2.29
C ASN A 161 15.55 -13.52 2.07
N SER A 162 15.05 -14.17 3.12
CA SER A 162 14.65 -15.58 3.09
C SER A 162 13.53 -15.87 2.10
N THR A 163 12.55 -14.98 2.00
CA THR A 163 11.42 -15.14 1.06
C THR A 163 11.77 -14.78 -0.37
N SER A 164 12.74 -13.87 -0.61
CA SER A 164 13.11 -13.44 -1.97
C SER A 164 13.64 -14.57 -2.86
N VAL A 165 14.30 -15.56 -2.27
CA VAL A 165 14.83 -16.74 -2.97
C VAL A 165 13.91 -17.96 -2.85
N ASP A 166 12.86 -17.88 -2.04
CA ASP A 166 11.91 -18.98 -1.85
C ASP A 166 10.88 -19.01 -2.97
N GLU A 167 10.88 -20.12 -3.69
CA GLU A 167 10.13 -20.25 -4.92
C GLU A 167 8.62 -20.46 -4.71
N TYR A 168 8.17 -20.66 -3.46
CA TYR A 168 6.78 -20.90 -3.07
C TYR A 168 6.11 -19.66 -2.49
N HIS A 169 6.87 -18.87 -1.73
CA HIS A 169 6.35 -17.76 -0.95
C HIS A 169 6.78 -16.38 -1.49
N SER A 170 7.85 -16.30 -2.28
CA SER A 170 8.42 -15.03 -2.81
C SER A 170 7.39 -14.08 -3.39
N ALA A 171 6.47 -14.57 -4.21
CA ALA A 171 5.49 -13.71 -4.86
C ALA A 171 4.44 -13.17 -3.87
N ASN A 172 3.95 -14.00 -2.95
CA ASN A 172 2.96 -13.58 -1.96
C ASN A 172 3.59 -12.64 -0.92
N ALA A 173 4.76 -12.99 -0.40
CA ALA A 173 5.53 -12.18 0.53
C ALA A 173 5.97 -10.85 -0.11
N GLY A 174 6.47 -10.89 -1.34
CA GLY A 174 6.85 -9.70 -2.10
C GLY A 174 5.66 -8.78 -2.34
N TYR A 175 4.52 -9.31 -2.78
CA TYR A 175 3.32 -8.50 -2.97
C TYR A 175 2.89 -7.80 -1.67
N ILE A 176 2.77 -8.53 -0.55
CA ILE A 176 2.30 -7.92 0.70
C ILE A 176 3.31 -6.92 1.25
N LEU A 177 4.61 -7.16 1.06
CA LEU A 177 5.68 -6.22 1.43
C LEU A 177 5.55 -4.91 0.67
N HIS A 178 5.41 -4.96 -0.65
CA HIS A 178 5.22 -3.78 -1.50
C HIS A 178 3.89 -3.06 -1.17
N LEU A 179 2.80 -3.80 -0.96
CA LEU A 179 1.51 -3.21 -0.56
C LEU A 179 1.61 -2.48 0.78
N ASN A 180 2.21 -3.11 1.79
CA ASN A 180 2.40 -2.50 3.09
C ASN A 180 3.33 -1.28 3.02
N THR A 181 4.40 -1.37 2.22
CA THR A 181 5.32 -0.24 1.96
C THR A 181 4.58 0.97 1.37
N ILE A 182 3.68 0.73 0.42
CA ILE A 182 2.80 1.77 -0.13
C ILE A 182 1.90 2.36 0.97
N LEU A 183 1.24 1.54 1.79
CA LEU A 183 0.33 2.01 2.83
C LEU A 183 1.04 2.83 3.92
N VAL A 184 2.24 2.41 4.36
CA VAL A 184 3.05 3.17 5.34
C VAL A 184 3.39 4.56 4.82
N GLN A 185 3.58 4.73 3.51
CA GLN A 185 3.88 6.03 2.91
C GLN A 185 2.61 6.83 2.61
N LEU A 186 1.54 6.16 2.18
CA LEU A 186 0.24 6.78 1.92
C LEU A 186 -0.36 7.42 3.16
N ILE A 187 -0.17 6.83 4.35
CA ILE A 187 -0.73 7.41 5.58
C ILE A 187 -0.15 8.80 5.88
N VAL A 188 1.11 9.05 5.51
CA VAL A 188 1.76 10.37 5.64
C VAL A 188 1.09 11.38 4.71
N ILE A 189 0.82 10.97 3.47
CA ILE A 189 0.13 11.77 2.46
C ILE A 189 -1.32 12.05 2.89
N PHE A 190 -2.03 11.03 3.39
CA PHE A 190 -3.41 11.18 3.87
C PHE A 190 -3.50 12.16 5.03
N LYS A 191 -2.62 12.02 6.03
CA LYS A 191 -2.58 12.95 7.16
C LYS A 191 -2.30 14.37 6.69
N ASN A 192 -1.32 14.58 5.80
CA ASN A 192 -1.01 15.91 5.32
C ASN A 192 -2.17 16.54 4.54
N ILE A 193 -2.80 15.80 3.63
CA ILE A 193 -3.97 16.31 2.88
C ILE A 193 -5.11 16.65 3.83
N TYR A 194 -5.40 15.80 4.81
CA TYR A 194 -6.47 16.04 5.79
C TYR A 194 -6.24 17.34 6.57
N ILE A 195 -5.04 17.52 7.13
CA ILE A 195 -4.68 18.74 7.89
C ILE A 195 -4.72 19.96 6.98
N THR A 196 -4.09 19.89 5.81
CA THR A 196 -4.00 21.01 4.87
C THR A 196 -5.39 21.43 4.39
N PHE A 197 -6.27 20.46 4.10
CA PHE A 197 -7.65 20.73 3.72
C PHE A 197 -8.42 21.43 4.83
N ALA A 198 -8.36 20.92 6.07
CA ALA A 198 -9.04 21.52 7.21
C ALA A 198 -8.53 22.95 7.50
N GLU A 199 -7.23 23.19 7.39
CA GLU A 199 -6.64 24.52 7.58
C GLU A 199 -7.11 25.51 6.51
N ILE A 200 -7.08 25.13 5.23
CA ILE A 200 -7.50 25.99 4.13
C ILE A 200 -9.00 26.27 4.18
N ASP A 201 -9.81 25.26 4.51
CA ASP A 201 -11.26 25.42 4.66
C ASP A 201 -11.58 26.40 5.81
N SER A 202 -10.89 26.27 6.95
CA SER A 202 -11.05 27.19 8.09
C SER A 202 -10.65 28.65 7.79
N ARG A 203 -9.81 28.86 6.77
CA ARG A 203 -9.36 30.19 6.32
C ARG A 203 -10.01 30.63 5.02
N PHE A 204 -11.16 30.05 4.66
CA PHE A 204 -11.92 30.40 3.46
C PHE A 204 -11.08 30.36 2.16
N GLY A 205 -10.18 29.38 2.03
CA GLY A 205 -9.38 29.20 0.82
C GLY A 205 -8.06 29.98 0.81
N ASP A 206 -7.60 30.51 1.94
CA ASP A 206 -6.30 31.15 2.03
C ASP A 206 -5.15 30.12 2.05
N PHE A 207 -4.13 30.38 1.22
CA PHE A 207 -2.96 29.54 0.97
C PHE A 207 -1.65 30.25 1.35
N GLU A 208 -1.66 31.25 2.23
CA GLU A 208 -0.44 31.93 2.68
C GLU A 208 0.57 30.99 3.36
N LYS A 209 0.11 29.91 3.99
CA LYS A 209 0.97 28.84 4.49
C LYS A 209 0.87 27.62 3.59
N LEU A 210 1.84 27.46 2.70
CA LEU A 210 2.03 26.21 1.96
C LEU A 210 2.64 25.15 2.88
N PRO A 211 2.49 23.85 2.58
CA PRO A 211 3.19 22.81 3.31
C PRO A 211 4.72 23.00 3.24
N ASP A 212 5.40 23.08 4.37
CA ASP A 212 6.86 23.37 4.45
C ASP A 212 7.77 22.30 3.77
N ARG A 213 7.20 21.17 3.32
CA ARG A 213 7.94 20.00 2.83
C ARG A 213 7.41 19.43 1.51
N LEU A 214 6.96 20.28 0.58
CA LEU A 214 6.44 19.86 -0.74
C LEU A 214 7.35 18.88 -1.47
N SER A 215 8.67 19.14 -1.51
CA SER A 215 9.64 18.25 -2.15
C SER A 215 9.62 16.84 -1.55
N ALA A 216 9.45 16.70 -0.24
CA ALA A 216 9.38 15.39 0.41
C ALA A 216 8.10 14.62 0.00
N TYR A 217 6.95 15.28 -0.05
CA TYR A 217 5.69 14.66 -0.50
C TYR A 217 5.74 14.23 -1.97
N ILE A 218 6.34 15.06 -2.83
CA ILE A 218 6.57 14.71 -4.24
C ILE A 218 7.44 13.45 -4.33
N LYS A 219 8.52 13.35 -3.56
CA LYS A 219 9.38 12.16 -3.52
C LYS A 219 8.64 10.92 -3.03
N ILE A 220 7.81 11.06 -1.99
CA ILE A 220 6.93 10.00 -1.48
C ILE A 220 5.98 9.49 -2.56
N LEU A 221 5.35 10.37 -3.33
CA LEU A 221 4.41 9.97 -4.39
C LEU A 221 5.10 9.26 -5.55
N ILE A 222 6.30 9.72 -5.94
CA ILE A 222 7.13 9.03 -6.93
C ILE A 222 7.48 7.61 -6.44
N PHE A 223 7.89 7.48 -5.18
CA PHE A 223 8.16 6.19 -4.57
C PHE A 223 6.93 5.28 -4.60
N ILE A 224 5.78 5.75 -4.12
CA ILE A 224 4.52 4.98 -4.13
C ILE A 224 4.14 4.54 -5.56
N TYR A 225 4.30 5.42 -6.55
CA TYR A 225 4.00 5.09 -7.94
C TYR A 225 4.94 4.00 -8.51
N ASN A 226 6.22 4.03 -8.14
CA ASN A 226 7.19 3.00 -8.52
C ASN A 226 6.82 1.66 -7.89
N GLU A 227 6.46 1.64 -6.61
CA GLU A 227 5.99 0.44 -5.90
C GLU A 227 4.69 -0.11 -6.50
N LEU A 228 3.74 0.75 -6.88
CA LEU A 228 2.54 0.35 -7.63
C LEU A 228 2.89 -0.28 -8.98
N SER A 229 3.94 0.20 -9.64
CA SER A 229 4.43 -0.38 -10.90
C SER A 229 5.09 -1.75 -10.69
N VAL A 230 5.72 -1.99 -9.54
CA VAL A 230 6.18 -3.33 -9.16
C VAL A 230 5.00 -4.26 -8.91
N LEU A 231 3.97 -3.80 -8.19
CA LEU A 231 2.75 -4.58 -7.95
C LEU A 231 2.00 -4.88 -9.25
N GLU A 232 1.93 -3.93 -10.17
CA GLU A 232 1.39 -4.15 -11.52
C GLU A 232 2.12 -5.32 -12.20
N LYS A 233 3.46 -5.32 -12.21
CA LYS A 233 4.28 -6.40 -12.77
C LYS A 233 4.07 -7.75 -12.09
N LEU A 234 3.89 -7.76 -10.77
CA LEU A 234 3.60 -8.98 -10.00
C LEU A 234 2.18 -9.52 -10.28
N THR A 235 1.25 -8.67 -10.69
CA THR A 235 -0.13 -9.06 -11.08
C THR A 235 -0.26 -9.43 -12.56
N THR A 236 0.51 -8.82 -13.46
CA THR A 236 0.50 -9.12 -14.91
C THR A 236 1.29 -10.40 -15.20
N THR A 237 0.64 -11.56 -15.09
CA THR A 237 1.29 -12.87 -15.32
C THR A 237 0.75 -13.62 -16.54
N GLU A 238 -0.06 -13.00 -17.41
CA GLU A 238 -0.84 -13.78 -18.39
C GLU A 238 -0.32 -13.90 -19.82
N LYS A 239 0.74 -13.21 -20.29
CA LYS A 239 1.17 -13.38 -21.71
C LYS A 239 2.67 -13.42 -22.04
N GLU A 240 3.57 -12.93 -21.18
CA GLU A 240 5.00 -12.80 -21.57
C GLU A 240 5.96 -13.81 -20.92
N LYS A 241 5.51 -14.65 -19.97
CA LYS A 241 6.37 -15.68 -19.33
C LYS A 241 6.16 -17.08 -19.93
N ARG A 242 6.43 -17.24 -21.22
CA ARG A 242 6.67 -18.59 -21.81
C ARG A 242 8.03 -19.20 -21.41
N SER A 243 8.84 -18.49 -20.63
CA SER A 243 10.19 -18.91 -20.23
C SER A 243 10.41 -19.06 -18.72
N LEU A 244 9.44 -18.70 -17.87
CA LEU A 244 9.49 -18.91 -16.42
C LEU A 244 8.22 -19.63 -15.97
N LYS A 245 8.32 -20.94 -15.73
CA LYS A 245 7.27 -21.85 -15.23
C LYS A 245 6.85 -21.52 -13.79
N ILE A 246 6.33 -20.31 -13.57
CA ILE A 246 5.71 -19.90 -12.31
C ILE A 246 4.41 -19.20 -12.70
N GLU A 247 3.41 -19.99 -13.08
CA GLU A 247 2.03 -19.51 -13.04
C GLU A 247 1.68 -19.41 -11.55
N ILE A 248 1.16 -18.28 -11.09
CA ILE A 248 0.42 -18.21 -9.83
C ILE A 248 -1.02 -18.15 -10.28
N LYS A 249 -1.94 -18.93 -9.68
CA LYS A 249 -3.38 -18.79 -9.93
C LYS A 249 -3.67 -17.29 -9.92
N SER A 250 -4.10 -16.77 -11.07
CA SER A 250 -4.10 -15.35 -11.36
C SER A 250 -4.74 -14.57 -10.20
N ARG A 251 -3.96 -13.70 -9.56
CA ARG A 251 -4.55 -12.61 -8.78
C ARG A 251 -5.52 -11.89 -9.70
N SER A 252 -6.73 -11.66 -9.22
CA SER A 252 -7.90 -11.41 -10.06
C SER A 252 -7.69 -10.25 -11.04
N SER A 253 -8.44 -10.25 -12.15
CA SER A 253 -8.54 -9.07 -13.04
C SER A 253 -8.79 -7.77 -12.27
N ASP A 254 -9.47 -7.88 -11.14
CA ASP A 254 -9.85 -6.79 -10.27
C ASP A 254 -8.65 -6.20 -9.53
N ASP A 255 -7.64 -7.01 -9.18
CA ASP A 255 -6.40 -6.50 -8.58
C ASP A 255 -5.61 -5.64 -9.55
N LEU A 256 -5.47 -6.08 -10.80
CA LEU A 256 -4.81 -5.28 -11.84
C LEU A 256 -5.59 -3.99 -12.12
N ALA A 257 -6.93 -4.07 -12.18
CA ALA A 257 -7.78 -2.90 -12.34
C ALA A 257 -7.61 -1.92 -11.17
N ASN A 258 -7.55 -2.43 -9.93
CA ASN A 258 -7.31 -1.65 -8.73
C ASN A 258 -5.93 -0.99 -8.72
N VAL A 259 -4.87 -1.68 -9.13
CA VAL A 259 -3.52 -1.10 -9.22
C VAL A 259 -3.49 0.05 -10.24
N LYS A 260 -4.10 -0.13 -11.42
CA LYS A 260 -4.22 0.93 -12.43
C LYS A 260 -5.03 2.13 -11.93
N LEU A 261 -6.12 1.86 -11.22
CA LEU A 261 -6.94 2.88 -10.57
C LEU A 261 -6.12 3.67 -9.54
N MET A 262 -5.32 2.98 -8.73
CA MET A 262 -4.43 3.59 -7.75
C MET A 262 -3.32 4.44 -8.39
N LYS A 263 -2.73 4.02 -9.51
CA LYS A 263 -1.75 4.84 -10.24
C LYS A 263 -2.36 6.15 -10.74
N ARG A 264 -3.59 6.10 -11.25
CA ARG A 264 -4.33 7.30 -11.65
C ARG A 264 -4.66 8.20 -10.46
N TYR A 265 -5.06 7.62 -9.33
CA TYR A 265 -5.25 8.34 -8.08
C TYR A 265 -3.94 9.04 -7.62
N MET A 266 -2.78 8.38 -7.74
CA MET A 266 -1.47 9.00 -7.45
C MET A 266 -1.14 10.16 -8.38
N GLU A 267 -1.47 10.10 -9.66
CA GLU A 267 -1.26 11.22 -10.60
C GLU A 267 -2.01 12.49 -10.19
N ILE A 268 -3.24 12.35 -9.68
CA ILE A 268 -4.04 13.49 -9.24
C ILE A 268 -3.41 14.15 -8.01
N ILE A 269 -2.99 13.35 -7.02
CA ILE A 269 -2.31 13.87 -5.82
C ILE A 269 -0.97 14.50 -6.18
N TYR A 270 -0.23 13.88 -7.11
CA TYR A 270 1.03 14.42 -7.61
C TYR A 270 0.83 15.79 -8.26
N CYS A 271 -0.22 15.95 -9.07
CA CYS A 271 -0.54 17.25 -9.68
C CYS A 271 -0.80 18.33 -8.62
N TYR A 272 -1.46 17.98 -7.51
CA TYR A 272 -1.67 18.91 -6.40
C TYR A 272 -0.33 19.42 -5.84
N TYR A 273 0.54 18.54 -5.33
CA TYR A 273 1.81 18.98 -4.76
C TYR A 273 2.74 19.61 -5.78
N LYS A 274 2.83 19.06 -6.99
CA LYS A 274 3.70 19.59 -8.04
C LYS A 274 3.24 20.97 -8.51
N SER A 275 1.93 21.24 -8.52
CA SER A 275 1.42 22.58 -8.85
C SER A 275 1.83 23.63 -7.82
N LEU A 276 1.85 23.27 -6.53
CA LEU A 276 2.34 24.14 -5.46
C LEU A 276 3.85 24.40 -5.59
N ASP A 277 4.63 23.36 -5.87
CA ASP A 277 6.07 23.45 -6.10
C ASP A 277 6.41 24.35 -7.30
N SER A 278 5.72 24.16 -8.43
CA SER A 278 5.88 25.01 -9.62
C SER A 278 5.45 26.46 -9.38
N TYR A 279 4.38 26.68 -8.60
CA TYR A 279 3.97 28.02 -8.21
C TYR A 279 5.01 28.71 -7.33
N GLY A 280 5.60 27.99 -6.37
CA GLY A 280 6.70 28.49 -5.55
C GLY A 280 7.97 28.80 -6.35
N ALA A 281 8.19 28.10 -7.47
CA ALA A 281 9.26 28.34 -8.43
C ALA A 281 8.92 29.43 -9.48
N ASP A 282 7.86 30.21 -9.27
CA ASP A 282 7.39 31.28 -10.15
C ASP A 282 7.00 30.83 -11.58
N SER A 283 6.66 29.55 -11.75
CA SER A 283 6.18 28.99 -13.01
C SER A 283 4.65 28.79 -12.96
N VAL A 284 3.91 29.90 -12.98
CA VAL A 284 2.46 29.90 -12.78
C VAL A 284 1.73 29.24 -13.94
N GLY A 285 2.21 29.42 -15.18
CA GLY A 285 1.66 28.74 -16.36
C GLY A 285 1.71 27.20 -16.27
N LEU A 286 2.80 26.64 -15.73
CA LEU A 286 2.93 25.22 -15.45
C LEU A 286 2.04 24.78 -14.29
N ALA A 287 1.99 25.57 -13.21
CA ALA A 287 1.14 25.29 -12.06
C ALA A 287 -0.34 25.16 -12.45
N ILE A 288 -0.84 26.08 -13.28
CA ILE A 288 -2.21 26.01 -13.83
C ILE A 288 -2.39 24.77 -14.69
N GLY A 289 -1.42 24.45 -15.56
CA GLY A 289 -1.47 23.26 -16.42
C GLY A 289 -1.59 21.96 -15.61
N LEU A 290 -0.81 21.83 -14.53
CA LEU A 290 -0.86 20.70 -13.61
C LEU A 290 -2.21 20.59 -12.90
N VAL A 291 -2.75 21.72 -12.41
CA VAL A 291 -4.06 21.75 -11.75
C VAL A 291 -5.17 21.29 -12.71
N LYS A 292 -5.18 21.84 -13.93
CA LYS A 292 -6.16 21.48 -14.96
C LYS A 292 -6.04 20.01 -15.35
N TYR A 293 -4.83 19.50 -15.51
CA TYR A 293 -4.63 18.06 -15.76
C TYR A 293 -5.17 17.21 -14.61
N GLY A 294 -4.86 17.53 -13.35
CA GLY A 294 -5.34 16.77 -12.20
C GLY A 294 -6.87 16.72 -12.11
N LEU A 295 -7.54 17.86 -12.37
CA LEU A 295 -9.00 17.92 -12.42
C LEU A 295 -9.57 17.10 -13.58
N LEU A 296 -9.03 17.25 -14.80
CA LEU A 296 -9.44 16.44 -15.96
C LEU A 296 -9.24 14.95 -15.70
N ASN A 297 -8.09 14.56 -15.14
CA ASN A 297 -7.77 13.18 -14.81
C ASN A 297 -8.67 12.61 -13.69
N SER A 298 -9.39 13.43 -12.94
CA SER A 298 -10.42 12.96 -11.99
C SER A 298 -11.79 12.70 -12.64
N MET A 299 -12.04 13.31 -13.81
CA MET A 299 -13.32 13.29 -14.52
C MET A 299 -13.32 12.38 -15.75
N ASP A 300 -12.19 12.17 -16.41
CA ASP A 300 -12.19 11.59 -17.76
C ASP A 300 -12.30 10.05 -17.78
N GLN A 301 -13.27 9.48 -18.49
CA GLN A 301 -13.24 8.08 -18.98
C GLN A 301 -14.18 7.90 -20.15
N ASP A 302 -13.84 8.43 -21.32
CA ASP A 302 -14.59 8.06 -22.52
C ASP A 302 -13.72 7.24 -23.48
N PRO A 303 -13.69 5.90 -23.34
CA PRO A 303 -12.97 5.01 -24.26
C PRO A 303 -13.50 5.07 -25.69
N ILE A 304 -14.72 5.61 -25.90
CA ILE A 304 -15.28 5.86 -27.22
C ILE A 304 -14.65 7.13 -27.83
N LYS A 305 -14.43 8.19 -27.05
CA LYS A 305 -13.75 9.41 -27.53
C LYS A 305 -12.25 9.20 -27.77
N SER A 306 -11.59 8.35 -26.98
CA SER A 306 -10.15 8.05 -27.17
C SER A 306 -9.89 7.18 -28.41
N LYS A 307 -10.82 6.30 -28.80
CA LYS A 307 -10.71 5.47 -30.02
C LYS A 307 -11.09 6.23 -31.30
N LEU A 308 -11.92 7.26 -31.20
CA LEU A 308 -12.38 8.03 -32.35
C LEU A 308 -11.36 9.02 -32.94
N LYS A 309 -10.12 9.10 -32.42
CA LYS A 309 -9.13 10.13 -32.83
C LYS A 309 -9.77 11.51 -33.01
N MET A 310 -10.77 11.84 -32.19
CA MET A 310 -11.26 13.21 -32.17
C MET A 310 -10.16 14.00 -31.49
N ASN A 311 -9.35 14.63 -32.34
CA ASN A 311 -8.37 15.61 -31.94
C ASN A 311 -9.05 16.51 -30.89
N PHE A 312 -8.59 16.42 -29.65
CA PHE A 312 -8.82 17.49 -28.69
C PHE A 312 -8.04 18.70 -29.23
N HIS A 313 -8.58 19.37 -30.24
CA HIS A 313 -8.21 20.73 -30.57
C HIS A 313 -8.49 21.56 -29.32
N SER A 314 -7.46 21.75 -28.51
CA SER A 314 -6.87 23.00 -28.00
C SER A 314 -7.73 24.28 -27.83
N ASN A 315 -9.06 24.24 -27.96
CA ASN A 315 -9.91 25.43 -27.91
C ASN A 315 -11.27 25.17 -27.24
N ARG A 316 -11.35 24.21 -26.32
CA ARG A 316 -12.41 24.26 -25.32
C ARG A 316 -11.96 25.22 -24.23
N LYS A 317 -12.49 26.44 -24.29
CA LYS A 317 -13.08 27.07 -23.10
C LYS A 317 -14.04 26.03 -22.49
N LEU A 318 -13.50 25.02 -21.80
CA LEU A 318 -14.22 24.19 -20.86
C LEU A 318 -14.92 25.22 -20.00
N LYS A 319 -16.23 25.37 -20.21
CA LYS A 319 -17.04 26.29 -19.42
C LYS A 319 -16.71 25.91 -17.99
N GLU A 320 -16.03 26.79 -17.24
CA GLU A 320 -15.55 26.51 -15.88
C GLU A 320 -16.69 25.88 -15.05
N LYS A 321 -17.93 26.32 -15.30
CA LYS A 321 -19.18 25.74 -14.76
C LYS A 321 -19.36 24.22 -14.92
N GLN A 322 -18.73 23.53 -15.87
CA GLN A 322 -18.79 22.07 -16.05
C GLN A 322 -17.78 21.34 -15.14
N MET A 323 -16.56 21.84 -14.99
CA MET A 323 -15.56 21.26 -14.06
C MET A 323 -16.00 21.34 -12.59
N PHE A 324 -16.90 22.26 -12.26
CA PHE A 324 -17.50 22.36 -10.92
C PHE A 324 -18.79 21.55 -10.75
N LYS A 325 -19.42 21.07 -11.84
CA LYS A 325 -20.73 20.39 -11.82
C LYS A 325 -20.69 18.90 -12.18
N GLU A 326 -19.67 18.44 -12.90
CA GLU A 326 -19.59 17.04 -13.32
C GLU A 326 -19.22 16.12 -12.15
N ASP A 327 -19.93 15.00 -12.07
CA ASP A 327 -19.63 13.93 -11.13
C ASP A 327 -18.18 13.48 -11.31
N VAL A 328 -17.42 13.38 -10.22
CA VAL A 328 -16.07 12.82 -10.26
C VAL A 328 -16.18 11.33 -10.60
N ILE A 329 -16.02 11.00 -11.88
CA ILE A 329 -16.15 9.63 -12.40
C ILE A 329 -15.21 8.68 -11.66
N LEU A 330 -14.00 9.16 -11.32
CA LEU A 330 -13.04 8.35 -10.59
C LEU A 330 -13.58 7.88 -9.24
N ILE A 331 -14.34 8.69 -8.50
CA ILE A 331 -14.93 8.27 -7.21
C ILE A 331 -15.90 7.10 -7.41
N LYS A 332 -16.70 7.12 -8.49
CA LYS A 332 -17.61 6.03 -8.83
C LYS A 332 -16.85 4.73 -9.18
N GLN A 333 -15.65 4.84 -9.75
CA GLN A 333 -14.80 3.69 -10.07
C GLN A 333 -14.10 3.12 -8.83
N MET A 334 -13.89 3.96 -7.82
CA MET A 334 -13.31 3.56 -6.54
C MET A 334 -14.33 2.88 -5.62
N ASN A 335 -15.52 2.46 -6.10
CA ASN A 335 -16.56 1.86 -5.26
C ASN A 335 -16.04 0.70 -4.41
N ASN A 336 -15.13 -0.11 -4.96
CA ASN A 336 -14.52 -1.28 -4.29
C ASN A 336 -13.31 -0.93 -3.40
N LEU A 337 -12.93 0.34 -3.29
CA LEU A 337 -11.85 0.81 -2.42
C LEU A 337 -12.41 1.38 -1.10
N PRO A 338 -11.61 1.33 -0.01
CA PRO A 338 -11.96 1.92 1.28
C PRO A 338 -12.33 3.39 1.18
N LEU A 339 -13.20 3.84 2.08
CA LEU A 339 -13.78 5.19 2.05
C LEU A 339 -12.71 6.28 2.17
N VAL A 340 -11.65 6.04 2.94
CA VAL A 340 -10.52 6.95 3.14
C VAL A 340 -9.93 7.40 1.81
N PHE A 341 -9.79 6.52 0.82
CA PHE A 341 -9.29 6.88 -0.50
C PHE A 341 -10.25 7.83 -1.23
N LYS A 342 -11.56 7.57 -1.15
CA LYS A 342 -12.60 8.42 -1.76
C LYS A 342 -12.63 9.79 -1.11
N LYS A 343 -12.63 9.86 0.23
CA LYS A 343 -12.63 11.11 1.00
C LYS A 343 -11.37 11.92 0.73
N ASN A 344 -10.21 11.27 0.73
CA ASN A 344 -8.95 11.94 0.41
C ASN A 344 -8.94 12.49 -1.03
N LEU A 345 -9.43 11.73 -2.01
CA LEU A 345 -9.56 12.22 -3.39
C LEU A 345 -10.48 13.44 -3.47
N ILE A 346 -11.61 13.45 -2.77
CA ILE A 346 -12.53 14.60 -2.72
C ILE A 346 -11.80 15.83 -2.18
N MET A 347 -11.06 15.69 -1.08
CA MET A 347 -10.28 16.78 -0.49
C MET A 347 -9.27 17.34 -1.49
N VAL A 348 -8.51 16.48 -2.19
CA VAL A 348 -7.53 16.90 -3.19
C VAL A 348 -8.19 17.63 -4.36
N ILE A 349 -9.33 17.14 -4.86
CA ILE A 349 -10.07 17.79 -5.95
C ILE A 349 -10.54 19.18 -5.52
N ASN A 350 -11.01 19.33 -4.28
CA ASN A 350 -11.41 20.64 -3.76
C ASN A 350 -10.21 21.58 -3.63
N LEU A 351 -9.07 21.10 -3.15
CA LEU A 351 -7.82 21.87 -3.11
C LEU A 351 -7.39 22.32 -4.51
N LEU A 352 -7.41 21.41 -5.50
CA LEU A 352 -7.11 21.72 -6.90
C LEU A 352 -8.05 22.79 -7.47
N LYS A 353 -9.36 22.72 -7.15
CA LYS A 353 -10.33 23.74 -7.55
C LYS A 353 -9.98 25.11 -6.98
N THR A 354 -9.63 25.19 -5.70
CA THR A 354 -9.23 26.46 -5.06
C THR A 354 -7.92 26.98 -5.66
N LEU A 355 -6.94 26.11 -5.91
CA LEU A 355 -5.69 26.47 -6.57
C LEU A 355 -5.90 26.99 -7.99
N ASN A 356 -6.83 26.39 -8.75
CA ASN A 356 -7.13 26.85 -10.11
C ASN A 356 -7.57 28.33 -10.09
N VAL A 357 -8.53 28.66 -9.22
CA VAL A 357 -9.03 30.04 -9.09
C VAL A 357 -7.91 30.99 -8.67
N LYS A 358 -7.09 30.60 -7.68
CA LYS A 358 -5.98 31.43 -7.19
C LYS A 358 -4.93 31.67 -8.28
N PHE A 359 -4.46 30.62 -8.93
CA PHE A 359 -3.40 30.70 -9.94
C PHE A 359 -3.88 31.42 -11.19
N GLU A 360 -5.11 31.20 -11.67
CA GLU A 360 -5.65 31.94 -12.81
C GLU A 360 -5.80 33.44 -12.51
N LYS A 361 -6.25 33.81 -11.30
CA LYS A 361 -6.30 35.21 -10.90
C LYS A 361 -4.91 35.85 -10.92
N ILE A 362 -3.89 35.17 -10.41
CA ILE A 362 -2.52 35.68 -10.41
C ILE A 362 -1.98 35.77 -11.84
N ASN A 363 -2.20 34.74 -12.65
CA ASN A 363 -1.67 34.71 -14.00
C ASN A 363 -2.33 35.76 -14.91
N ASN A 364 -3.64 35.95 -14.79
CA ASN A 364 -4.38 36.90 -15.63
C ASN A 364 -4.15 38.37 -15.24
N ASN A 365 -3.67 38.64 -14.03
CA ASN A 365 -3.49 40.01 -13.53
C ASN A 365 -2.03 40.41 -13.31
N ILE A 366 -1.11 39.45 -13.13
CA ILE A 366 0.27 39.71 -12.70
C ILE A 366 1.29 39.04 -13.63
N LYS A 367 1.19 37.73 -13.86
CA LYS A 367 2.30 36.94 -14.47
C LYS A 367 2.21 36.77 -15.98
N PHE A 368 1.00 36.55 -16.51
CA PHE A 368 0.72 36.35 -17.94
C PHE A 368 1.50 35.19 -18.59
N ASP A 369 1.86 34.17 -17.82
CA ASP A 369 2.55 32.98 -18.32
C ASP A 369 1.68 32.18 -19.29
N LYS A 370 2.31 31.57 -20.29
CA LYS A 370 1.65 30.58 -21.15
C LYS A 370 1.27 29.34 -20.35
N VAL A 371 -0.01 29.02 -20.30
CA VAL A 371 -0.53 27.81 -19.65
C VAL A 371 -0.14 26.57 -20.46
N ILE A 372 0.42 25.56 -19.77
CA ILE A 372 0.85 24.31 -20.39
C ILE A 372 -0.34 23.38 -20.61
N GLU A 373 -0.45 22.80 -21.82
CA GLU A 373 -1.55 21.91 -22.19
C GLU A 373 -1.44 20.51 -21.54
N ALA A 374 -2.58 19.85 -21.35
CA ALA A 374 -2.69 18.56 -20.66
C ALA A 374 -1.82 17.45 -21.28
N ASP A 375 -1.74 17.37 -22.60
CA ASP A 375 -0.90 16.37 -23.29
C ASP A 375 0.58 16.59 -23.02
N ASN A 376 1.00 17.85 -22.87
CA ASN A 376 2.38 18.20 -22.55
C ASN A 376 2.68 17.88 -21.08
N ILE A 377 1.74 18.17 -20.17
CA ILE A 377 1.83 17.74 -18.76
C ILE A 377 2.05 16.23 -18.66
N LYS A 378 1.21 15.44 -19.34
CA LYS A 378 1.27 13.98 -19.29
C LYS A 378 2.61 13.43 -19.76
N LYS A 379 3.16 13.98 -20.84
CA LYS A 379 4.40 13.49 -21.44
C LYS A 379 5.64 13.91 -20.64
N ASN A 380 5.69 15.16 -20.18
CA ASN A 380 6.94 15.77 -19.74
C ASN A 380 7.00 16.10 -18.24
N TYR A 381 5.88 16.01 -17.50
CA TYR A 381 5.84 16.50 -16.11
C TYR A 381 5.24 15.49 -15.10
N LEU A 382 4.76 14.33 -15.56
CA LEU A 382 4.24 13.22 -14.73
C LEU A 382 5.21 12.04 -14.69
N PHE A 383 4.84 10.96 -13.99
CA PHE A 383 5.65 9.76 -13.71
C PHE A 383 6.33 9.07 -14.92
N SER A 384 5.88 9.35 -16.16
CA SER A 384 6.51 8.87 -17.38
C SER A 384 7.58 9.80 -17.96
N ALA A 385 7.81 10.96 -17.35
CA ALA A 385 8.81 11.92 -17.78
C ALA A 385 10.22 11.40 -17.49
N ASN A 386 11.13 11.58 -18.45
CA ASN A 386 12.52 11.12 -18.35
C ASN A 386 13.29 11.78 -17.19
N ASP A 387 12.83 12.94 -16.72
CA ASP A 387 13.51 13.76 -15.72
C ASP A 387 13.08 13.46 -14.28
N LEU A 388 12.16 12.52 -14.08
CA LEU A 388 11.77 12.13 -12.73
C LEU A 388 12.80 11.18 -12.12
N PRO A 389 13.24 11.45 -10.88
CA PRO A 389 14.20 10.60 -10.21
C PRO A 389 13.59 9.21 -10.00
N THR A 390 14.15 8.22 -10.69
CA THR A 390 13.82 6.81 -10.52
C THR A 390 14.65 6.21 -9.38
N GLY A 391 14.09 5.22 -8.67
CA GLY A 391 14.82 4.51 -7.62
C GLY A 391 15.05 5.28 -6.31
N MET A 392 14.32 6.36 -6.05
CA MET A 392 14.41 7.05 -4.76
C MET A 392 13.92 6.16 -3.63
N GLN A 393 14.81 5.79 -2.71
CA GLN A 393 14.40 5.24 -1.42
C GLN A 393 13.93 6.41 -0.54
N VAL A 394 12.65 6.38 -0.15
CA VAL A 394 12.18 7.25 0.92
C VAL A 394 12.47 6.51 2.23
N PRO A 395 13.36 7.05 3.09
CA PRO A 395 13.70 6.37 4.32
C PRO A 395 12.45 6.25 5.19
N LEU A 396 12.09 5.01 5.50
CA LEU A 396 11.16 4.66 6.56
C LEU A 396 11.89 4.90 7.89
N THR A 397 11.99 6.17 8.30
CA THR A 397 12.66 6.54 9.55
C THR A 397 11.89 5.98 10.75
N ASP A 398 12.64 5.50 11.74
CA ASP A 398 12.16 5.02 13.05
C ASP A 398 11.26 3.76 13.04
N ILE A 399 11.49 2.81 12.13
CA ILE A 399 10.91 1.47 12.28
C ILE A 399 11.87 0.59 13.08
N GLN A 400 11.49 0.26 14.32
CA GLN A 400 12.23 -0.68 15.13
C GLN A 400 12.25 -2.05 14.45
N ARG A 401 13.43 -2.65 14.35
CA ARG A 401 13.64 -3.99 13.81
C ARG A 401 12.91 -5.01 14.68
N TYR A 402 12.17 -5.93 14.08
CA TYR A 402 11.58 -7.05 14.79
C TYR A 402 12.69 -8.02 15.21
N VAL A 403 12.68 -8.43 16.47
CA VAL A 403 13.59 -9.43 17.01
C VAL A 403 12.74 -10.39 17.85
N PRO A 404 12.69 -11.70 17.49
CA PRO A 404 12.02 -12.69 18.30
C PRO A 404 12.57 -12.71 19.73
N SER A 405 11.71 -12.85 20.72
CA SER A 405 12.08 -12.87 22.15
C SER A 405 13.12 -13.94 22.49
N CYS A 406 13.16 -15.04 21.74
CA CYS A 406 14.15 -16.09 21.92
C CYS A 406 15.59 -15.62 21.58
N LEU A 407 15.77 -14.50 20.86
CA LEU A 407 17.05 -13.91 20.52
C LEU A 407 17.42 -12.67 21.37
N GLU A 408 16.51 -12.14 22.20
CA GLU A 408 16.69 -10.89 22.95
C GLU A 408 17.68 -10.98 24.15
N GLN A 409 18.35 -12.11 24.35
CA GLN A 409 19.33 -12.27 25.43
C GLN A 409 20.60 -11.44 25.16
N GLY A 410 20.61 -10.18 25.64
CA GLY A 410 21.78 -9.30 25.64
C GLY A 410 21.51 -7.83 25.32
N LEU A 411 20.31 -7.45 24.89
CA LEU A 411 19.93 -6.06 24.64
C LEU A 411 18.95 -5.60 25.72
N ALA A 412 19.31 -4.53 26.43
CA ALA A 412 18.46 -3.92 27.45
C ALA A 412 17.06 -3.67 26.86
N THR A 413 16.04 -4.24 27.51
CA THR A 413 14.63 -4.13 27.18
C THR A 413 14.23 -2.66 27.01
N PRO A 414 13.83 -2.20 25.81
CA PRO A 414 12.93 -1.06 25.73
C PRO A 414 11.58 -1.56 26.24
N SER A 415 11.01 -0.83 27.21
CA SER A 415 9.69 -1.09 27.78
C SER A 415 8.66 -1.49 26.72
N ARG A 416 8.06 -2.68 26.88
CA ARG A 416 6.88 -3.12 26.14
C ARG A 416 5.74 -2.12 26.35
N ASN A 417 5.62 -1.15 25.46
CA ASN A 417 4.39 -0.40 25.24
C ASN A 417 3.84 -0.81 23.88
N TYR A 418 3.30 -2.03 23.80
CA TYR A 418 2.27 -2.31 22.82
C TYR A 418 0.95 -1.94 23.49
N PHE A 419 0.43 -0.75 23.19
CA PHE A 419 -0.98 -0.34 23.03
C PHE A 419 -1.04 1.17 22.78
#